data_AF-A0A380MSF1-F1
#
_entry.id   AF-A0A380MSF1-F1
#
_cell.length_a   1.000
_cell.length_b   1.000
_cell.length_c   1.000
_cell.angle_alpha   90.00
_cell.angle_beta   90.00
_cell.angle_gamma   90.00
#
_symmetry.space_group_name_H-M   'P 1'
#
loop_
_entity.id
_entity.type
_entity.pdbx_description
1 polymer ?
#
loop_
_entity_poly.entity_id
_entity_poly.type
_entity_poly.pdbx_seq_one_letter_code
_entity_poly.pdbx_strand_id
1 'polypeptide(L)'
;MKKLLLLMLIFSFSVQAETYTISTYPKALPFNYIDKNEEFTGFEYELLKEIGKSEGIDIQITSATFPKVFQELSNGEIDAIGTCLLF
;
A
#
# COMPACT_ATOMS: atom_id res chain seq x y z
N MET A 1 -25.82 -8.63 -34.24
CA MET A 1 -24.40 -8.88 -33.88
C MET A 1 -23.68 -7.61 -33.43
N LYS A 2 -23.67 -6.50 -34.19
CA LYS A 2 -23.02 -5.23 -33.77
C LYS A 2 -23.53 -4.65 -32.44
N LYS A 3 -24.84 -4.70 -32.16
CA LYS A 3 -25.43 -4.26 -30.87
C LYS A 3 -25.01 -5.13 -29.68
N LEU A 4 -24.73 -6.41 -29.90
CA LEU A 4 -24.26 -7.34 -28.86
C LEU A 4 -22.77 -7.10 -28.55
N LEU A 5 -21.99 -6.78 -29.59
CA LEU A 5 -20.58 -6.38 -29.46
C LEU A 5 -20.42 -5.07 -28.67
N LEU A 6 -21.33 -4.12 -28.88
CA LEU A 6 -21.33 -2.84 -28.16
C LEU A 6 -21.68 -3.02 -26.67
N LEU A 7 -22.59 -3.95 -26.35
CA LEU A 7 -22.96 -4.27 -24.96
C LEU A 7 -21.82 -4.94 -24.19
N MET A 8 -21.01 -5.75 -24.88
CA MET A 8 -19.87 -6.46 -24.30
C MET A 8 -18.68 -5.53 -23.99
N LEU A 9 -18.50 -4.45 -24.76
CA LEU A 9 -17.49 -3.42 -24.52
C LEU A 9 -17.76 -2.58 -23.25
N ILE A 10 -19.03 -2.36 -22.92
CA ILE A 10 -19.43 -1.59 -21.73
C ILE A 10 -19.19 -2.41 -20.45
N PHE A 11 -19.19 -3.75 -20.56
CA PHE A 11 -18.92 -4.65 -19.43
C PHE A 11 -17.43 -4.83 -19.11
N SER A 12 -16.53 -4.33 -19.97
CA SER A 12 -15.08 -4.43 -19.77
C SER A 12 -14.47 -3.29 -18.95
N PHE A 13 -15.28 -2.37 -18.41
CA PHE A 13 -14.82 -1.45 -17.37
C PHE A 13 -14.72 -2.20 -16.05
N SER A 14 -13.62 -2.91 -15.85
CA SER A 14 -13.22 -3.40 -14.53
C SER A 14 -12.97 -2.19 -13.64
N VAL A 15 -13.69 -2.08 -12.52
CA VAL A 15 -13.34 -1.13 -11.46
C VAL A 15 -11.99 -1.57 -10.90
N GLN A 16 -10.96 -0.78 -11.14
CA GLN A 16 -9.63 -0.98 -10.55
C GLN A 16 -9.61 -0.26 -9.19
N ALA A 17 -9.12 -0.95 -8.16
CA ALA A 17 -8.95 -0.34 -6.84
C ALA A 17 -7.90 0.78 -6.91
N GLU A 18 -8.12 1.84 -6.12
CA GLU A 18 -7.12 2.89 -5.97
C GLU A 18 -5.93 2.34 -5.18
N THR A 19 -4.71 2.61 -5.63
CA THR A 19 -3.49 2.17 -4.95
C THR A 19 -2.89 3.31 -4.15
N TYR A 20 -2.68 3.09 -2.86
CA TYR A 20 -1.93 3.99 -1.98
C TYR A 20 -0.54 3.41 -1.69
N THR A 21 0.50 4.20 -1.94
CA THR A 21 1.88 3.85 -1.65
C THR A 21 2.27 4.35 -0.26
N ILE A 22 2.72 3.44 0.59
CA ILE A 22 3.09 3.71 1.98
C ILE A 22 4.54 3.31 2.20
N SER A 23 5.39 4.25 2.59
CA SER A 23 6.79 3.96 2.96
C SER A 23 6.93 3.79 4.47
N THR A 24 7.73 2.81 4.90
CA THR A 24 7.99 2.50 6.31
C THR A 24 9.48 2.28 6.60
N TYR A 25 9.85 2.29 7.89
CA TYR A 25 11.18 1.91 8.37
C TYR A 25 11.16 0.50 8.99
N PRO A 26 11.54 -0.57 8.27
CA PRO A 26 11.20 -1.96 8.57
C PRO A 26 12.10 -2.61 9.65
N LYS A 27 12.44 -1.87 10.70
CA LYS A 27 13.25 -2.35 11.82
C LYS A 27 12.61 -2.02 13.17
N ALA A 28 11.35 -1.62 13.18
CA ALA A 28 10.60 -1.26 14.38
C ALA A 28 9.79 -2.46 14.88
N LEU A 29 10.45 -3.49 15.43
CA LEU A 29 9.75 -4.63 16.04
C LEU A 29 8.90 -4.17 17.25
N PRO A 30 7.72 -4.76 17.47
CA PRO A 30 7.01 -5.75 16.65
C PRO A 30 6.03 -5.12 15.63
N PHE A 31 6.14 -3.82 15.38
CA PHE A 31 5.16 -3.04 14.62
C PHE A 31 5.31 -3.20 13.12
N ASN A 32 6.52 -3.04 12.60
CA ASN A 32 6.81 -3.27 11.19
C ASN A 32 8.26 -3.74 11.03
N TYR A 33 8.44 -4.85 10.34
CA TYR A 33 9.75 -5.43 10.06
C TYR A 33 9.71 -6.32 8.83
N ILE A 34 10.87 -6.58 8.25
CA ILE A 34 11.03 -7.63 7.24
C ILE A 34 11.40 -8.92 7.97
N ASP A 35 10.65 -9.99 7.74
CA ASP A 35 10.87 -11.29 8.35
C ASP A 35 12.02 -12.07 7.68
N LYS A 36 12.25 -13.30 8.12
CA LYS A 36 13.30 -14.17 7.59
C LYS A 36 13.07 -14.62 6.13
N ASN A 37 11.86 -14.46 5.61
CA ASN A 37 11.48 -14.79 4.24
C ASN A 37 11.54 -13.56 3.32
N GLU A 38 12.07 -12.44 3.81
CA GLU A 38 12.11 -11.15 3.09
C GLU A 38 10.70 -10.54 2.86
N GLU A 39 9.72 -10.90 3.69
CA GLU A 39 8.36 -10.35 3.63
C GLU A 39 8.14 -9.27 4.68
N PHE A 40 7.43 -8.19 4.31
CA PHE A 40 6.97 -7.19 5.29
C PHE A 40 5.92 -7.82 6.20
N THR A 41 6.06 -7.61 7.51
CA THR A 41 5.10 -8.05 8.52
C THR A 41 5.21 -7.19 9.79
N GLY A 42 4.45 -7.54 10.82
CA GLY A 42 4.29 -6.79 12.06
C GLY A 42 2.90 -6.19 12.19
N PHE A 43 2.55 -5.73 13.40
CA PHE A 43 1.21 -5.24 13.70
C PHE A 43 0.71 -4.16 12.72
N GLU A 44 1.55 -3.17 12.40
CA GLU A 44 1.18 -2.05 11.54
C GLU A 44 0.99 -2.50 10.09
N TYR A 45 1.85 -3.37 9.59
CA TYR A 45 1.72 -3.93 8.24
C TYR A 45 0.41 -4.71 8.08
N GLU A 46 0.10 -5.59 9.03
CA GLU A 46 -1.15 -6.37 9.00
C GLU A 46 -2.37 -5.47 9.17
N LEU A 47 -2.30 -4.43 10.00
CA LEU A 47 -3.39 -3.46 10.15
C LEU A 47 -3.66 -2.71 8.84
N LEU A 48 -2.62 -2.20 8.16
CA LEU A 48 -2.77 -1.51 6.88
C LEU A 48 -3.38 -2.42 5.81
N LYS A 49 -2.97 -3.69 5.79
CA LYS A 49 -3.52 -4.70 4.87
C LYS A 49 -5.00 -4.97 5.12
N GLU A 50 -5.43 -5.08 6.38
CA GLU A 50 -6.84 -5.25 6.72
C GLU A 50 -7.67 -3.99 6.44
N ILE A 51 -7.11 -2.79 6.63
CA ILE A 51 -7.74 -1.54 6.20
C ILE A 51 -7.94 -1.53 4.68
N GLY A 52 -6.91 -1.87 3.90
CA GLY A 52 -7.01 -1.93 2.44
C GLY A 52 -8.14 -2.84 1.96
N LYS A 53 -8.24 -4.05 2.56
CA LYS A 53 -9.34 -4.98 2.29
C LYS A 53 -10.71 -4.42 2.68
N SER A 54 -10.82 -3.77 3.83
CA SER A 54 -12.07 -3.17 4.32
C SER A 54 -12.58 -2.08 3.39
N GLU A 55 -11.68 -1.22 2.92
CA GLU A 55 -12.02 -0.04 2.13
C GLU A 55 -12.04 -0.31 0.61
N GLY A 56 -11.61 -1.50 0.18
CA GLY A 56 -11.52 -1.84 -1.25
C GLY A 56 -10.44 -1.06 -1.99
N ILE A 57 -9.34 -0.73 -1.29
CA ILE A 57 -8.15 -0.06 -1.84
C ILE A 57 -6.95 -0.99 -1.82
N ASP A 58 -6.04 -0.80 -2.76
CA ASP A 58 -4.76 -1.49 -2.78
C ASP A 58 -3.74 -0.70 -1.94
N ILE A 59 -3.00 -1.41 -1.08
CA ILE A 59 -1.90 -0.83 -0.30
C ILE A 59 -0.59 -1.39 -0.83
N GLN A 60 0.26 -0.52 -1.38
CA GLN A 60 1.62 -0.85 -1.78
C GLN A 60 2.61 -0.38 -0.73
N ILE A 61 3.38 -1.30 -0.16
CA ILE A 61 4.35 -0.97 0.89
C ILE A 61 5.78 -0.95 0.33
N THR A 62 6.50 0.11 0.65
CA THR A 62 7.92 0.29 0.36
C THR A 62 8.69 0.52 1.66
N SER A 63 10.01 0.42 1.61
CA SER A 63 10.86 0.73 2.75
C SER A 63 11.92 1.77 2.42
N ALA A 64 12.15 2.67 3.36
CA ALA A 64 13.23 3.63 3.30
C ALA A 64 13.91 3.81 4.67
N THR A 65 15.01 4.56 4.70
CA THR A 65 15.58 5.02 5.97
C THR A 65 14.64 6.04 6.60
N PHE A 66 14.72 6.20 7.92
CA PHE A 66 13.84 7.13 8.64
C PHE A 66 13.89 8.59 8.12
N PRO A 67 15.04 9.19 7.77
CA PRO A 67 15.04 10.52 7.15
C PRO A 67 14.43 10.53 5.75
N LYS A 68 14.58 9.42 5.00
CA LYS A 68 14.15 9.31 3.61
C LYS A 68 12.62 9.19 3.48
N VAL A 69 11.92 8.58 4.44
CA VAL A 69 10.43 8.53 4.39
C VAL A 69 9.80 9.93 4.37
N PHE A 70 10.37 10.90 5.10
CA PHE A 70 9.88 12.28 5.09
C PHE A 70 10.19 12.99 3.77
N GLN A 71 11.34 12.69 3.17
CA GLN A 71 11.71 13.22 1.87
C GLN A 71 10.78 12.69 0.77
N GLU A 72 10.52 11.37 0.76
CA GLU A 72 9.62 10.71 -0.17
C GLU A 72 8.21 11.32 -0.10
N LEU A 73 7.69 11.53 1.12
CA LEU A 73 6.39 12.18 1.31
C LEU A 73 6.40 13.63 0.79
N SER A 74 7.43 14.41 1.13
CA SER A 74 7.53 15.81 0.67
C SER A 74 7.66 15.96 -0.84
N ASN A 75 8.22 14.95 -1.52
CA ASN A 75 8.35 14.92 -2.97
C ASN A 75 7.08 14.40 -3.67
N GLY A 76 6.10 13.88 -2.93
CA GLY A 76 4.92 13.23 -3.49
C GLY A 76 5.22 11.86 -4.10
N GLU A 77 6.29 11.19 -3.67
CA GLU A 77 6.66 9.84 -4.13
C GLU A 77 5.84 8.75 -3.42
N ILE A 78 5.26 9.08 -2.27
CA ILE A 78 4.38 8.23 -1.47
C ILE A 78 3.18 9.03 -0.97
N ASP A 79 2.09 8.32 -0.66
CA ASP A 79 0.84 8.92 -0.21
C ASP A 79 0.77 9.04 1.31
N ALA A 80 1.45 8.14 2.03
CA ALA A 80 1.51 8.15 3.48
C ALA A 80 2.81 7.55 4.03
N ILE A 81 3.10 7.84 5.29
CA ILE A 81 4.17 7.20 6.07
C ILE A 81 3.52 6.18 6.99
N GLY A 82 3.89 4.92 6.85
CA GLY A 82 3.44 3.81 7.69
C GLY A 82 4.48 3.47 8.74
N THR A 83 4.87 4.43 9.57
CA THR A 83 5.84 4.20 10.65
C THR A 83 5.32 4.72 11.97
N CYS A 84 5.24 3.85 12.98
CA CYS A 84 5.06 4.26 14.37
C CYS A 84 6.39 4.81 14.93
N LEU A 85 6.40 6.06 15.40
CA LEU A 85 7.54 6.65 16.10
C LEU A 85 7.68 6.02 17.49
N LEU A 86 8.69 5.18 17.68
CA LEU A 86 9.22 4.88 19.02
C LEU A 86 10.41 5.82 19.23
N PHE A 87 10.21 6.82 20.09
CA PHE A 87 11.28 7.69 20.58
C PHE A 87 12.27 6.90 21.44
#